data_AF-A0A923QJ45-F1
#
_entry.id   AF-A0A923QJ45-F1
#
_cell.length_a   1.000
_cell.length_b   1.000
_cell.length_c   1.000
_cell.angle_alpha   90.00
_cell.angle_beta   90.00
_cell.angle_gamma   90.00
#
_symmetry.space_group_name_H-M   'P 1'
#
loop_
_entity.id
_entity.type
_entity.pdbx_description
1 polymer ?
#
loop_
_entity_poly.entity_id
_entity_poly.type
_entity_poly.pdbx_seq_one_letter_code
_entity_poly.pdbx_strand_id
1 'polypeptide(L)' 'MQIATGTVRNGKIEIEGMPLPEGALVAVVARGADEPFALTAQDEEELLGAISEIERGDYVSVEQLLATLPKSN' A
#
# COMPACT_ATOMS: atom_id res chain seq x y z
N MET A 1 27.77 -1.54 -12.54
CA MET A 1 26.48 -1.09 -11.98
C MET A 1 26.07 -2.08 -10.90
N GLN A 2 25.58 -1.60 -9.77
CA GLN A 2 25.13 -2.41 -8.64
C GLN A 2 23.67 -2.06 -8.36
N ILE A 3 22.84 -3.07 -8.09
CA ILE A 3 21.42 -2.89 -7.76
C ILE A 3 21.29 -3.21 -6.27
N ALA A 4 20.77 -2.25 -5.52
CA ALA A 4 20.48 -2.39 -4.10
C ALA A 4 18.99 -2.09 -3.87
N THR A 5 18.35 -2.88 -3.02
CA THR A 5 16.97 -2.63 -2.60
C THR A 5 17.01 -1.75 -1.35
N GLY A 6 16.22 -0.69 -1.37
CA GLY A 6 16.05 0.20 -0.21
C GLY A 6 14.59 0.52 0.02
N THR A 7 14.25 0.88 1.26
CA THR A 7 12.90 1.29 1.64
C THR A 7 12.88 2.80 1.84
N VAL A 8 11.81 3.46 1.40
CA VAL A 8 11.62 4.89 1.66
C VAL A 8 11.05 5.07 3.08
N ARG A 9 11.79 5.74 3.97
CA ARG A 9 11.31 6.18 5.29
C ARG A 9 11.54 7.68 5.45
N ASN A 10 10.50 8.43 5.82
CA ASN A 10 10.56 9.89 6.00
C ASN A 10 11.14 10.64 4.79
N GLY A 11 10.83 10.19 3.57
CA GLY A 11 11.36 10.78 2.33
C GLY A 11 12.84 10.48 2.06
N LYS A 12 13.48 9.59 2.84
CA LYS A 12 14.85 9.13 2.64
C LYS A 12 14.85 7.66 2.24
N ILE A 13 15.78 7.27 1.37
CA ILE A 13 15.98 5.87 0.97
C ILE A 13 16.98 5.25 1.94
N GLU A 14 16.54 4.27 2.71
CA GLU A 14 17.39 3.45 3.57
C GLU A 14 17.80 2.19 2.81
N ILE A 15 19.11 2.02 2.58
CA ILE A 15 19.68 0.85 1.91
C ILE A 15 20.33 -0.02 2.98
N GLU A 16 19.85 -1.25 3.13
CA GLU A 16 20.39 -2.20 4.10
C GLU A 16 21.51 -3.06 3.48
N GLY A 17 22.55 -3.36 4.26
CA GLY A 17 23.57 -4.35 3.92
C GLY A 17 24.64 -3.94 2.89
N MET A 18 24.61 -2.70 2.37
CA MET A 18 25.53 -2.28 1.32
C MET A 18 25.99 -0.82 1.47
N PRO A 19 27.22 -0.59 1.97
CA PRO A 19 27.77 0.76 2.03
C PRO A 19 28.11 1.25 0.62
N LEU A 20 27.55 2.39 0.23
CA LEU A 20 27.94 3.10 -0.98
C LEU A 20 29.14 4.01 -0.67
N PRO A 21 30.13 4.12 -1.57
CA PRO A 21 31.27 4.99 -1.35
C PRO A 21 30.83 6.46 -1.33
N GLU A 22 31.51 7.26 -0.51
CA GLU A 22 31.27 8.70 -0.45
C GLU A 22 31.47 9.34 -1.84
N GLY A 23 30.57 10.24 -2.23
CA GLY A 23 30.60 10.89 -3.55
C GLY A 23 30.07 10.05 -4.71
N ALA A 24 29.52 8.85 -4.47
CA ALA A 24 28.92 8.03 -5.51
C ALA A 24 27.70 8.70 -6.16
N LEU A 25 27.66 8.71 -7.50
CA LEU A 25 26.47 9.08 -8.27
C LEU A 25 25.49 7.89 -8.29
N VAL A 26 24.29 8.08 -7.76
CA VAL A 26 23.25 7.05 -7.69
C VAL A 26 22.09 7.36 -8.62
N ALA A 27 21.53 6.32 -9.25
CA ALA A 27 20.26 6.40 -9.96
C ALA A 27 19.19 5.65 -9.15
N VAL A 28 18.08 6.33 -8.87
CA VAL A 28 16.96 5.75 -8.12
C VAL A 28 15.87 5.35 -9.11
N VAL A 29 15.49 4.08 -9.08
CA VAL A 29 14.38 3.55 -9.86
C VAL A 29 13.29 3.11 -8.88
N ALA A 30 12.19 3.86 -8.84
CA ALA A 30 11.00 3.50 -8.08
C ALA A 30 10.01 2.79 -9.01
N ARG A 31 9.36 1.74 -8.51
CA ARG A 31 8.20 1.14 -9.17
C ARG A 31 7.09 2.19 -9.21
N GLY A 32 6.48 2.40 -10.38
CA GLY A 32 5.38 3.35 -10.54
C GLY A 32 4.15 2.91 -9.74
N ALA A 33 3.28 3.86 -9.39
CA ALA A 33 2.02 3.57 -8.70
C ALA A 33 1.08 2.65 -9.51
N ASP A 34 1.33 2.52 -10.81
CA ASP A 34 0.54 1.70 -11.75
C ASP A 34 1.08 0.27 -11.91
N GLU A 35 2.07 -0.16 -11.12
CA GLU A 35 2.53 -1.54 -11.18
C GLU A 35 1.47 -2.47 -10.56
N PRO A 36 0.97 -3.48 -11.30
CA PRO A 36 0.00 -4.41 -10.75
C PRO A 36 0.63 -5.17 -9.59
N PHE A 37 -0.06 -5.20 -8.45
CA PHE A 37 0.29 -6.08 -7.34
C PHE A 37 -0.48 -7.39 -7.47
N ALA A 38 0.16 -8.48 -7.07
CA ALA A 38 -0.51 -9.77 -6.98
C ALA A 38 -1.19 -9.89 -5.62
N LEU A 39 -2.46 -10.27 -5.61
CA LEU A 39 -3.17 -10.68 -4.41
C LEU A 39 -2.75 -12.09 -4.02
N THR A 40 -2.76 -12.39 -2.72
CA THR A 40 -2.78 -13.79 -2.30
C THR A 40 -4.16 -14.38 -2.62
N ALA A 41 -4.28 -15.71 -2.67
CA ALA A 41 -5.58 -16.35 -2.89
C ALA A 41 -6.63 -15.94 -1.83
N GLN A 42 -6.18 -15.69 -0.59
CA GLN A 42 -7.04 -15.22 0.49
C GLN A 42 -7.51 -13.78 0.25
N ASP A 43 -6.61 -12.86 -0.13
CA ASP A 43 -6.99 -11.47 -0.38
C ASP A 43 -7.91 -11.34 -1.61
N GLU A 44 -7.72 -12.20 -2.61
CA GLU A 44 -8.60 -12.28 -3.78
C GLU A 44 -10.01 -12.74 -3.39
N GLU A 45 -10.12 -13.78 -2.56
CA GLU A 45 -11.41 -14.26 -2.03
C GLU A 45 -12.13 -13.18 -1.20
N GLU A 46 -11.40 -12.48 -0.33
CA GLU A 46 -11.93 -11.37 0.46
C GLU A 46 -12.46 -10.24 -0.45
N LEU A 47 -11.69 -9.85 -1.46
CA LEU A 47 -12.08 -8.81 -2.41
C LEU A 47 -13.35 -9.19 -3.19
N LEU A 48 -13.43 -10.42 -3.69
CA LEU A 48 -14.61 -10.91 -4.40
C LEU A 48 -15.85 -10.98 -3.49
N GLY A 49 -15.65 -11.32 -2.22
CA GLY A 49 -16.69 -11.27 -1.19
C GLY A 49 -17.24 -9.86 -1.01
N ALA A 50 -16.36 -8.88 -0.81
CA ALA A 50 -16.74 -7.48 -0.63
C ALA A 50 -17.48 -6.90 -1.85
N ILE A 51 -17.05 -7.25 -3.08
CA ILE A 51 -17.76 -6.85 -4.30
C ILE A 51 -19.18 -7.42 -4.31
N SER A 52 -19.32 -8.72 -3.98
CA SER A 52 -20.62 -9.39 -3.95
C SER A 52 -21.56 -8.80 -2.88
N GLU A 53 -21.02 -8.34 -1.75
CA GLU A 53 -21.78 -7.62 -0.71
C GLU A 53 -22.32 -6.29 -1.24
N ILE A 54 -21.47 -5.49 -1.89
CA ILE A 54 -21.87 -4.21 -2.50
C ILE A 54 -22.98 -4.43 -3.53
N GLU A 55 -22.86 -5.43 -4.40
CA GLU A 55 -23.85 -5.76 -5.43
C GLU A 55 -25.22 -6.16 -4.85
N ARG A 56 -25.23 -6.82 -3.68
CA ARG A 56 -26.46 -7.17 -2.96
C ARG A 56 -27.05 -6.02 -2.15
N GLY A 57 -26.34 -4.89 -2.05
CA GLY A 57 -26.74 -3.77 -1.21
C GLY A 57 -26.34 -3.94 0.27
N ASP A 58 -25.46 -4.89 0.57
CA ASP A 58 -24.93 -5.16 1.91
C ASP A 58 -23.79 -4.15 2.22
N TYR A 59 -24.10 -2.85 2.16
CA TYR A 59 -23.18 -1.78 2.49
C TYR A 59 -23.87 -0.71 3.35
N VAL A 60 -23.08 0.08 4.06
CA VAL A 60 -23.54 1.27 4.76
C VAL A 60 -22.94 2.51 4.11
N SER A 61 -23.75 3.57 3.97
CA SER A 61 -23.23 4.87 3.55
C SER A 61 -22.40 5.51 4.66
N VAL A 62 -21.57 6.47 4.31
CA VAL A 62 -20.76 7.21 5.29
C VAL A 62 -21.65 7.88 6.34
N GLU A 63 -22.79 8.44 5.93
CA GLU A 63 -23.75 9.08 6.82
C GLU A 63 -24.37 8.08 7.80
N GLN A 64 -24.71 6.88 7.33
CA GLN A 64 -25.24 5.81 8.17
C GLN A 64 -24.19 5.34 9.19
N LEU A 65 -22.94 5.16 8.77
CA LEU A 65 -21.84 4.81 9.66
C LEU A 65 -21.63 5.89 10.72
N LEU A 66 -21.54 7.16 10.34
CA LEU A 66 -21.36 8.27 11.27
C LEU A 66 -22.49 8.38 12.30
N ALA A 67 -23.72 8.03 11.92
CA ALA A 67 -24.85 7.99 12.84
C ALA A 67 -24.74 6.87 13.90
N THR A 68 -24.02 5.77 13.60
CA THR A 68 -23.79 4.66 14.53
C THR A 68 -22.58 4.85 15.45
N LEU A 69 -21.67 5.77 15.12
CA LEU A 69 -20.50 6.02 15.96
C LEU A 69 -20.90 6.73 17.25
N PRO A 70 -20.31 6.35 18.40
CA PRO A 70 -20.55 7.05 19.66
C PRO A 70 -20.12 8.50 19.50
N LYS A 71 -20.99 9.44 19.90
CA LYS A 71 -20.62 10.86 19.95
C LYS A 71 -19.44 11.00 20.90
N SER A 72 -18.34 11.53 20.40
CA SER A 72 -17.24 11.95 21.27
C SER A 72 -17.78 13.03 22.20
N ASN A 73 -17.88 12.71 23.49
CA ASN A 73 -18.15 13.69 24.55
C ASN A 73 -16.98 14.69 24.65
#